data_AF-A0A1G8E151-F1
#
_entry.id   AF-A0A1G8E151-F1
#
_cell.length_a   1.000
_cell.length_b   1.000
_cell.length_c   1.000
_cell.angle_alpha   90.00
_cell.angle_beta   90.00
_cell.angle_gamma   90.00
#
_symmetry.space_group_name_H-M   'P 1'
#
loop_
_entity.id
_entity.type
_entity.pdbx_description
1 polymer ?
#
loop_
_entity_poly.entity_id
_entity_poly.type
_entity_poly.pdbx_seq_one_letter_code
_entity_poly.pdbx_strand_id
1 'polypeptide(L)'
;MIERFLRSPFTMCIFLIGLALIYTTNMLLEQRDDLFLFLYISYAVFVITYFGLMIYYNYKTPHRKIRIFTLIPYELKEEDEGHQYITYRACRKVYIYYYFAIPAAIIFLVIFNGNHLFPVFLLTVLGLGQYCIFWSEIKKLHH
;
A
#
# COMPACT_ATOMS: atom_id res chain seq x y z
N MET A 1 7.23 16.80 -8.56
CA MET A 1 7.90 15.88 -7.60
C MET A 1 6.98 15.45 -6.47
N ILE A 2 6.38 16.38 -5.71
CA ILE A 2 5.45 16.06 -4.59
C ILE A 2 4.25 15.21 -5.04
N GLU A 3 3.61 15.55 -6.16
CA GLU A 3 2.50 14.77 -6.71
C GLU A 3 2.89 13.33 -7.04
N ARG A 4 4.04 13.13 -7.68
CA ARG A 4 4.57 11.80 -8.03
C ARG A 4 4.86 10.96 -6.78
N PHE A 5 5.31 11.58 -5.69
CA PHE A 5 5.52 10.91 -4.41
C PHE A 5 4.19 10.54 -3.75
N LEU A 6 3.26 11.51 -3.63
CA LEU A 6 1.95 11.31 -3.02
C LEU A 6 1.15 10.23 -3.74
N ARG A 7 1.29 10.16 -5.07
CA ARG A 7 0.58 9.19 -5.91
C ARG A 7 1.34 7.88 -6.18
N SER A 8 2.49 7.68 -5.55
CA SER A 8 3.29 6.50 -5.79
C SER A 8 2.71 5.29 -5.04
N PRO A 9 2.52 4.12 -5.67
CA PRO A 9 2.16 2.89 -4.96
C PRO A 9 3.23 2.48 -3.94
N PHE A 10 4.46 3.02 -4.02
CA PHE A 10 5.47 2.83 -3.00
C PHE A 10 5.05 3.35 -1.62
N THR A 11 4.31 4.47 -1.55
CA THR A 11 3.85 4.99 -0.25
C THR A 11 2.87 4.02 0.40
N MET A 12 2.00 3.39 -0.40
CA MET A 12 1.08 2.36 0.06
C MET A 12 1.80 1.10 0.58
N CYS A 13 2.95 0.73 -0.01
CA CYS A 13 3.81 -0.31 0.58
C CYS A 13 4.32 0.07 1.97
N ILE A 14 4.73 1.33 2.18
CA ILE A 14 5.18 1.81 3.50
C ILE A 14 4.04 1.76 4.51
N PHE A 15 2.84 2.20 4.13
CA PHE A 15 1.64 2.09 4.98
C PHE A 15 1.38 0.63 5.38
N LEU A 16 1.39 -0.28 4.41
CA LEU A 16 1.15 -1.71 4.64
C LEU A 16 2.21 -2.31 5.58
N ILE A 17 3.50 -2.06 5.32
CA ILE A 17 4.61 -2.57 6.14
C ILE A 17 4.53 -1.97 7.55
N GLY A 18 4.25 -0.68 7.68
CA GLY A 18 4.13 -0.02 8.99
C GLY A 18 2.99 -0.60 9.82
N LEU A 19 1.82 -0.85 9.22
CA LEU A 19 0.71 -1.52 9.90
C LEU A 19 1.07 -2.95 10.33
N ALA A 20 1.75 -3.71 9.46
CA ALA A 20 2.21 -5.05 9.77
C ALA A 20 3.21 -5.06 10.94
N LEU A 21 4.18 -4.14 10.93
CA LEU A 21 5.17 -3.98 12.01
C LEU A 21 4.51 -3.59 13.33
N ILE A 22 3.57 -2.64 13.33
CA ILE A 22 2.83 -2.25 14.54
C ILE A 22 2.04 -3.43 15.09
N TYR A 23 1.34 -4.18 14.24
CA TYR A 23 0.56 -5.33 14.67
C TYR A 23 1.46 -6.43 15.26
N THR A 24 2.52 -6.81 14.53
CA THR A 24 3.44 -7.88 14.94
C THR A 24 4.16 -7.53 16.24
N THR A 25 4.63 -6.29 16.40
CA THR A 25 5.30 -5.85 17.64
C THR A 25 4.34 -5.76 18.82
N ASN A 26 3.10 -5.31 18.62
CA ASN A 26 2.08 -5.32 19.68
C ASN A 26 1.76 -6.75 20.16
N MET A 27 1.79 -7.73 19.25
CA MET A 27 1.52 -9.12 19.61
C MET A 27 2.73 -9.81 20.26
N LEU A 28 3.96 -9.46 19.88
CA LEU A 28 5.19 -10.12 20.36
C LEU A 28 5.73 -9.53 21.66
N LEU A 29 5.53 -8.23 21.90
CA LEU A 29 6.06 -7.54 23.08
C LEU A 29 4.95 -7.40 24.12
N GLU A 30 4.95 -8.27 25.13
CA GLU A 30 4.01 -8.22 26.26
C GLU A 30 4.17 -6.93 27.09
N GLN A 31 5.40 -6.37 27.13
CA GLN A 31 5.70 -5.10 27.74
C GLN A 31 5.96 -4.05 26.66
N ARG A 32 5.42 -2.84 26.85
CA ARG A 32 5.55 -1.71 25.91
C ARG A 32 6.98 -1.15 25.97
N ASP A 33 7.91 -1.86 25.34
CA ASP A 33 9.33 -1.49 25.27
C ASP A 33 9.56 -0.21 24.44
N ASP A 34 10.72 0.42 24.65
CA ASP A 34 11.14 1.63 23.93
C ASP A 34 11.13 1.44 22.40
N LEU A 35 11.42 0.23 21.92
CA LEU A 35 11.34 -0.12 20.49
C LEU A 35 9.92 -0.02 19.94
N PHE A 36 8.93 -0.49 20.69
CA PHE A 36 7.52 -0.39 20.30
C PHE A 36 7.11 1.08 20.20
N LEU A 37 7.45 1.89 21.20
CA LEU A 37 7.19 3.33 21.22
C LEU A 37 7.86 4.04 20.05
N PHE A 38 9.13 3.75 19.79
CA PHE A 38 9.87 4.34 18.67
C PHE A 38 9.23 4.02 17.31
N LEU A 39 8.88 2.75 17.06
CA LEU A 39 8.21 2.34 15.82
C LEU A 39 6.83 2.99 15.67
N TYR A 40 6.05 3.03 16.75
CA TYR A 40 4.73 3.66 16.75
C TYR A 40 4.81 5.16 16.48
N ILE A 41 5.71 5.87 17.16
CA ILE A 41 5.89 7.32 16.99
C ILE A 41 6.41 7.65 15.59
N SER A 42 7.43 6.93 15.11
CA SER A 42 7.96 7.14 13.76
C SER A 42 6.92 6.90 12.68
N TYR A 43 6.09 5.86 12.82
CA TYR A 43 4.97 5.63 11.91
C TYR A 43 3.92 6.74 12.02
N ALA A 44 3.54 7.17 13.24
CA ALA A 44 2.59 8.25 13.44
C ALA A 44 3.06 9.57 12.79
N VAL A 45 4.35 9.91 12.95
CA VAL A 45 4.97 11.07 12.29
C VAL A 45 4.88 10.93 10.77
N PHE A 46 5.23 9.77 10.22
CA PHE A 46 5.11 9.50 8.78
C PHE A 46 3.68 9.72 8.27
N VAL A 47 2.68 9.16 8.96
CA VAL A 47 1.27 9.30 8.58
C VAL A 47 0.83 10.78 8.62
N ILE A 48 1.16 11.49 9.69
CA ILE A 48 0.82 12.92 9.85
C ILE A 48 1.49 13.74 8.75
N THR A 49 2.78 13.51 8.48
CA THR A 49 3.50 14.22 7.40
C THR A 49 2.91 13.92 6.04
N TYR A 50 2.55 12.66 5.74
CA TYR A 50 1.95 12.28 4.46
C TYR A 50 0.60 12.99 4.22
N PHE A 51 -0.31 12.94 5.20
CA PHE A 51 -1.59 13.63 5.08
C PHE A 51 -1.45 15.16 5.09
N GLY A 52 -0.54 15.71 5.88
CA GLY A 52 -0.23 17.14 5.88
C GLY A 52 0.27 17.61 4.51
N LEU A 53 1.17 16.85 3.88
CA LEU A 53 1.67 17.13 2.53
C LEU A 53 0.55 17.03 1.48
N MET A 54 -0.37 16.08 1.64
CA MET A 54 -1.53 15.94 0.76
C MET A 54 -2.48 17.13 0.89
N ILE A 55 -2.78 17.59 2.10
CA ILE A 55 -3.61 18.79 2.34
C ILE A 55 -2.93 20.01 1.73
N TYR A 56 -1.63 20.19 1.98
CA TYR A 56 -0.84 21.27 1.39
C TYR A 56 -0.87 21.24 -0.15
N TYR A 57 -0.69 20.07 -0.76
CA TYR A 57 -0.77 19.89 -2.20
C TYR A 57 -2.16 20.24 -2.74
N ASN A 58 -3.23 19.80 -2.08
CA ASN A 58 -4.62 20.09 -2.45
C ASN A 58 -4.98 21.58 -2.32
N TYR A 59 -4.38 22.28 -1.36
CA TYR A 59 -4.52 23.74 -1.21
C TYR A 59 -3.82 24.47 -2.35
N LYS A 60 -2.57 24.08 -2.64
CA LYS A 60 -1.75 24.70 -3.71
C LYS A 60 -2.26 24.39 -5.12
N THR A 61 -2.87 23.22 -5.32
CA THR A 61 -3.32 22.73 -6.63
C THR A 61 -4.81 22.37 -6.60
N PRO A 62 -5.71 23.36 -6.51
CA PRO A 62 -7.14 23.12 -6.33
C PRO A 62 -7.81 22.45 -7.55
N HIS A 63 -7.19 22.54 -8.74
CA HIS A 63 -7.71 21.92 -9.97
C HIS A 63 -7.42 20.42 -10.06
N ARG A 64 -6.40 19.89 -9.38
CA ARG A 64 -6.00 18.46 -9.40
C ARG A 64 -5.95 17.86 -8.00
N LYS A 65 -7.03 18.02 -7.24
CA LYS A 65 -7.13 17.52 -5.86
C LYS A 65 -7.05 15.99 -5.80
N ILE A 66 -6.23 15.50 -4.87
CA ILE A 66 -6.21 14.10 -4.43
C ILE A 66 -7.32 13.96 -3.39
N ARG A 67 -8.40 13.27 -3.76
CA ARG A 67 -9.52 12.99 -2.85
C ARG A 67 -9.21 11.72 -2.08
N ILE A 68 -9.26 11.79 -0.75
CA ILE A 68 -8.94 10.65 0.14
C ILE A 68 -10.09 9.64 0.19
N PHE A 69 -11.34 10.13 0.11
CA PHE A 69 -12.55 9.32 0.16
C PHE A 69 -13.14 9.12 -1.24
N THR A 70 -12.43 8.39 -2.10
CA THR A 70 -12.98 7.93 -3.38
C THR A 70 -12.90 6.41 -3.47
N LEU A 71 -13.96 5.78 -3.97
CA LEU A 71 -13.99 4.34 -4.24
C LEU A 71 -12.93 3.92 -5.27
N ILE A 72 -12.61 4.84 -6.19
CA ILE A 72 -11.56 4.68 -7.18
C ILE A 72 -10.26 5.25 -6.59
N PRO A 73 -9.18 4.43 -6.51
CA PRO A 73 -7.85 4.90 -6.12
C PRO A 73 -7.42 6.06 -7.02
N TYR A 74 -6.71 7.03 -6.46
CA TYR A 74 -6.25 8.18 -7.24
C TYR A 74 -5.25 7.77 -8.33
N GLU A 75 -4.59 6.61 -8.22
CA GLU A 75 -3.71 6.03 -9.24
C GLU A 75 -4.48 5.67 -10.52
N LEU A 76 -5.77 5.34 -10.42
CA LEU A 76 -6.58 4.92 -11.57
C LEU A 76 -7.31 6.10 -12.22
N LYS A 77 -7.08 7.32 -11.74
CA LYS A 77 -7.77 8.52 -12.19
C LYS A 77 -6.94 9.24 -13.25
N GLU A 78 -6.88 8.63 -14.43
CA GLU A 78 -6.13 9.11 -15.59
C GLU A 78 -7.09 9.65 -16.66
N GLU A 79 -6.78 10.84 -17.18
CA GLU A 79 -7.61 11.54 -18.17
C GLU A 79 -7.23 11.21 -19.62
N ASP A 80 -6.06 10.57 -19.82
CA ASP A 80 -5.53 10.21 -21.14
C ASP A 80 -5.77 8.72 -21.44
N GLU A 81 -6.32 8.42 -22.62
CA GLU A 81 -6.64 7.08 -23.09
C GLU A 81 -5.43 6.13 -23.13
N GLY A 82 -4.24 6.65 -23.46
CA GLY A 82 -3.01 5.85 -23.50
C GLY A 82 -2.58 5.39 -22.10
N HIS A 83 -2.73 6.27 -21.12
CA HIS A 83 -2.48 5.96 -19.71
C HIS A 83 -3.49 4.92 -19.18
N GLN A 84 -4.78 5.08 -19.53
CA GLN A 84 -5.83 4.13 -19.15
C GLN A 84 -5.56 2.72 -19.66
N TYR A 85 -5.03 2.55 -20.88
CA TYR A 85 -4.70 1.22 -21.41
C TYR A 85 -3.61 0.51 -20.58
N ILE A 86 -2.61 1.24 -20.11
CA ILE A 86 -1.51 0.67 -19.31
C ILE A 86 -2.00 0.36 -17.90
N THR A 87 -2.79 1.23 -17.31
CA THR A 87 -3.44 0.99 -16.02
C THR A 87 -4.38 -0.20 -16.08
N TYR A 88 -5.15 -0.36 -17.16
CA TYR A 88 -5.95 -1.57 -17.41
C TYR A 88 -5.09 -2.83 -17.44
N ARG A 89 -3.96 -2.79 -18.15
CA ARG A 89 -3.01 -3.92 -18.20
C ARG A 89 -2.42 -4.24 -16.83
N ALA A 90 -2.10 -3.21 -16.03
CA ALA A 90 -1.60 -3.34 -14.67
C ALA A 90 -2.66 -3.99 -13.76
N CYS A 91 -3.89 -3.49 -13.78
CA CYS A 91 -5.02 -4.05 -13.04
C CYS A 91 -5.30 -5.50 -13.44
N ARG A 92 -5.25 -5.82 -14.74
CA ARG A 92 -5.42 -7.20 -15.24
C ARG A 92 -4.35 -8.14 -14.67
N LYS A 93 -3.10 -7.70 -14.58
CA LYS A 93 -2.02 -8.51 -13.98
C LYS A 93 -2.19 -8.69 -12.47
N VAL A 94 -2.59 -7.65 -11.75
CA VAL A 94 -2.90 -7.74 -10.31
C VAL A 94 -4.08 -8.67 -10.07
N TYR A 95 -5.11 -8.64 -10.92
CA TYR A 95 -6.23 -9.57 -10.84
C TYR A 95 -5.79 -11.02 -11.02
N ILE A 96 -4.98 -11.31 -12.05
CA ILE A 96 -4.42 -12.65 -12.29
C ILE A 96 -3.57 -13.09 -11.10
N TYR A 97 -2.78 -12.18 -10.52
CA TYR A 97 -2.00 -12.46 -9.32
C TYR A 97 -2.90 -12.92 -8.17
N TYR A 98 -3.94 -12.15 -7.82
CA TYR A 98 -4.84 -12.52 -6.73
C TYR A 98 -5.64 -13.79 -6.98
N TYR A 99 -5.98 -14.07 -8.24
CA TYR A 99 -6.66 -15.31 -8.62
C TYR A 99 -5.89 -16.56 -8.16
N PHE A 100 -4.56 -16.55 -8.26
CA PHE A 100 -3.73 -17.66 -7.80
C PHE A 100 -3.25 -17.49 -6.36
N ALA A 101 -2.95 -16.25 -5.95
CA ALA A 101 -2.33 -15.98 -4.66
C ALA A 101 -3.31 -16.15 -3.48
N ILE A 102 -4.60 -15.86 -3.65
CA ILE A 102 -5.60 -16.04 -2.58
C ILE A 102 -5.80 -17.54 -2.26
N PRO A 103 -6.09 -18.44 -3.22
CA PRO A 103 -6.18 -19.87 -2.93
C PRO A 103 -4.90 -20.42 -2.30
N ALA A 104 -3.73 -20.02 -2.81
CA ALA A 104 -2.46 -20.42 -2.22
C ALA A 104 -2.34 -19.94 -0.76
N ALA A 105 -2.66 -18.68 -0.48
CA ALA A 105 -2.63 -18.12 0.87
C ALA A 105 -3.59 -18.86 1.82
N ILE A 106 -4.78 -19.27 1.36
CA ILE A 106 -5.70 -20.08 2.16
C ILE A 106 -5.09 -21.43 2.52
N ILE A 107 -4.45 -22.13 1.57
CA ILE A 107 -3.75 -23.40 1.83
C ILE A 107 -2.64 -23.18 2.87
N PHE A 108 -1.84 -22.14 2.71
CA PHE A 108 -0.80 -21.80 3.68
C PHE A 108 -1.39 -21.49 5.07
N LEU A 109 -2.50 -20.76 5.17
CA LEU A 109 -3.17 -20.49 6.44
C LEU A 109 -3.63 -21.75 7.16
N VAL A 110 -4.14 -22.74 6.42
CA VAL A 110 -4.57 -24.03 6.99
C VAL A 110 -3.36 -24.81 7.53
N ILE A 111 -2.25 -24.83 6.78
CA ILE A 111 -1.02 -25.53 7.19
C ILE A 111 -0.39 -24.89 8.44
N PHE A 112 -0.41 -23.55 8.52
CA PHE A 112 0.22 -22.78 9.59
C PHE A 112 -0.78 -22.19 10.60
N ASN A 113 -1.92 -22.85 10.80
CA ASN A 113 -3.04 -22.35 11.61
C ASN A 113 -2.70 -22.02 13.07
N GLY A 114 -1.61 -22.58 13.61
CA GLY A 114 -1.16 -22.35 14.98
C GLY A 114 -0.39 -21.03 15.19
N ASN A 115 -0.05 -20.30 14.13
CA ASN A 115 0.70 -19.05 14.24
C ASN A 115 -0.17 -17.83 13.93
N HIS A 116 -0.56 -17.07 14.96
CA HIS A 116 -1.42 -15.89 14.80
C HIS A 116 -0.77 -14.73 14.02
N LEU A 117 0.56 -14.71 13.85
CA LEU A 117 1.26 -13.72 13.03
C LEU A 117 1.22 -14.06 11.53
N PHE A 118 1.01 -15.33 11.20
CA PHE A 118 1.10 -15.82 9.84
C PHE A 118 0.04 -15.22 8.89
N PRO A 119 -1.22 -14.98 9.31
CA PRO A 119 -2.18 -14.24 8.49
C PRO A 119 -1.72 -12.83 8.14
N VAL A 120 -1.16 -12.09 9.09
CA VAL A 120 -0.67 -10.72 8.88
C VAL A 120 0.52 -10.73 7.92
N PHE A 121 1.43 -11.68 8.09
CA PHE A 121 2.54 -11.89 7.18
C PHE A 121 2.05 -12.16 5.74
N LEU A 122 1.11 -13.10 5.56
CA LEU A 122 0.55 -13.42 4.25
C LEU A 122 -0.13 -12.22 3.60
N LEU A 123 -0.98 -11.51 4.34
CA LEU A 123 -1.64 -10.30 3.82
C LEU A 123 -0.63 -9.22 3.41
N THR A 124 0.46 -9.08 4.17
CA THR A 124 1.53 -8.14 3.84
C THR A 124 2.25 -8.55 2.56
N VAL A 125 2.62 -9.82 2.42
CA VAL A 125 3.25 -10.35 1.20
C VAL A 125 2.33 -10.21 -0.02
N LEU A 126 1.04 -10.51 0.15
CA LEU A 126 0.03 -10.36 -0.90
C LEU A 126 -0.10 -8.90 -1.35
N GLY A 127 -0.23 -7.98 -0.41
CA GLY A 127 -0.33 -6.54 -0.71
C GLY A 127 0.94 -5.99 -1.36
N LEU A 128 2.12 -6.37 -0.88
CA LEU A 128 3.39 -5.99 -1.50
C LEU A 128 3.51 -6.53 -2.92
N GLY A 129 3.11 -7.79 -3.14
CA GLY A 129 3.04 -8.40 -4.46
C GLY A 129 2.14 -7.60 -5.42
N GLN A 130 0.94 -7.22 -4.98
CA GLN A 130 0.04 -6.34 -5.74
C GLN A 130 0.74 -5.05 -6.15
N TYR A 131 1.32 -4.31 -5.19
CA TYR A 131 1.91 -3.00 -5.48
C TYR A 131 3.16 -3.10 -6.36
N CYS A 132 3.98 -4.15 -6.18
CA CYS A 132 5.13 -4.42 -7.04
C CYS A 132 4.71 -4.72 -8.49
N ILE A 133 3.70 -5.56 -8.69
CA ILE A 133 3.19 -5.89 -10.03
C ILE A 133 2.60 -4.63 -10.68
N PHE A 134 1.77 -3.89 -9.94
CA PHE A 134 1.17 -2.66 -10.43
C PHE A 134 2.25 -1.65 -10.84
N TRP A 135 3.23 -1.41 -9.97
CA TRP A 135 4.34 -0.49 -10.23
C TRP A 135 5.20 -0.91 -11.42
N SER A 136 5.44 -2.21 -11.60
CA SER A 136 6.23 -2.73 -12.72
C SER A 136 5.61 -2.43 -14.08
N GLU A 137 4.27 -2.36 -14.16
CA GLU A 137 3.57 -1.96 -15.38
C GLU A 137 3.50 -0.44 -15.53
N ILE A 138 3.18 0.29 -14.46
CA ILE A 138 3.12 1.76 -14.50
C ILE A 138 4.47 2.39 -14.83
N LYS A 139 5.59 1.79 -14.41
CA LYS A 139 6.93 2.30 -14.75
C LYS A 139 7.19 2.31 -16.26
N LYS A 140 6.51 1.47 -17.05
CA LYS A 140 6.62 1.44 -18.51
C LYS A 140 6.02 2.68 -19.19
N LEU A 141 5.21 3.47 -18.49
CA LEU A 141 4.73 4.77 -18.98
C LEU A 141 5.81 5.85 -19.01
N HIS A 142 6.85 5.70 -18.20
CA HIS A 142 7.87 6.73 -17.99
C HIS A 142 9.17 6.43 -18.74
N HIS A 143 9.15 5.45 -19.66
CA HIS A 143 10.30 4.96 -20.38
C HIS A 143 10.03 4.94 -21.88
#